data_AF-A0A4R0N958-F1
#
_entry.id   AF-A0A4R0N958-F1
#
_cell.length_a   1.000
_cell.length_b   1.000
_cell.length_c   1.000
_cell.angle_alpha   90.00
_cell.angle_beta   90.00
_cell.angle_gamma   90.00
#
_symmetry.space_group_name_H-M   'P 1'
#
loop_
_entity.id
_entity.type
_entity.pdbx_description
1 polymer ?
#
loop_
_entity_poly.entity_id
_entity_poly.type
_entity_poly.pdbx_seq_one_letter_code
_entity_poly.pdbx_strand_id
1 'polypeptide(L)'
;MDFYTRNLKHGETNGVLIGPHSSNLISEIILVTVDNELTKHGFKYIRNIDDYTCYVETYEEADRFFLNLAEELKKYELVLNSKKSKIIPLPLASVKNWVTKLNHFNFTNSYIVNFKQAIRVKELKGFIDFAIELMLDENSDASILNYAIKIISNKHLDANAKDYYIKQIHHLVLLYPYLINLLEQHVFEPHKISGNIIKKIAKDIYAYGIKKKIYEACSYAIYWAIKYDFNIEILTNKQDSVNSLDCIFLMISYLYDKKYYKKAYLKDYKDLSKELKKDDFDKYWLFIYETLPWTELTDNYRTIKKNDLSFIKPEFNG
;
A
#
# COMPACT_ATOMS: atom_id res chain seq x y z
N MET A 1 23.20 -14.01 20.76
CA MET A 1 22.56 -13.28 19.64
C MET A 1 22.51 -14.17 18.42
N ASP A 2 23.63 -14.55 17.83
CA ASP A 2 23.71 -15.41 16.63
C ASP A 2 22.91 -16.73 16.71
N PHE A 3 22.97 -17.43 17.85
CA PHE A 3 22.20 -18.66 18.10
C PHE A 3 20.67 -18.45 18.10
N TYR A 4 20.18 -17.36 18.71
CA TYR A 4 18.75 -17.04 18.76
C TYR A 4 18.24 -16.49 17.43
N THR A 5 19.09 -15.78 16.68
CA THR A 5 18.79 -15.29 15.33
C THR A 5 18.73 -16.44 14.31
N ARG A 6 19.54 -17.50 14.47
CA ARG A 6 19.48 -18.72 13.65
C ARG A 6 18.24 -19.58 13.90
N ASN A 7 17.77 -19.66 15.15
CA ASN A 7 16.54 -20.43 15.47
C ASN A 7 15.27 -19.78 14.91
N LEU A 8 15.28 -18.48 14.63
CA LEU A 8 14.21 -17.78 13.91
C LEU A 8 14.21 -18.05 12.40
N LYS A 9 15.25 -18.71 11.86
CA LYS A 9 15.46 -18.93 10.43
C LYS A 9 15.26 -20.37 9.95
N HIS A 10 14.73 -21.28 10.76
CA HIS A 10 14.71 -22.71 10.42
C HIS A 10 16.07 -23.22 9.85
N GLY A 11 17.20 -22.60 10.24
CA GLY A 11 18.53 -22.96 9.75
C GLY A 11 19.08 -22.21 8.53
N GLU A 12 18.43 -21.21 7.95
CA GLU A 12 19.04 -20.42 6.86
C GLU A 12 20.03 -19.36 7.36
N THR A 13 21.07 -19.06 6.58
CA THR A 13 22.18 -18.18 6.97
C THR A 13 22.12 -16.76 6.41
N ASN A 14 21.26 -16.44 5.43
CA ASN A 14 21.40 -15.19 4.66
C ASN A 14 20.23 -14.22 4.90
N GLY A 15 20.52 -12.91 4.96
CA GLY A 15 19.55 -11.80 5.03
C GLY A 15 18.97 -11.47 6.42
N VAL A 16 18.70 -10.18 6.69
CA VAL A 16 17.91 -9.75 7.86
C VAL A 16 16.45 -10.13 7.60
N LEU A 17 15.77 -10.74 8.59
CA LEU A 17 14.33 -11.05 8.53
C LEU A 17 13.55 -9.79 8.13
N ILE A 18 12.43 -9.91 7.39
CA ILE A 18 11.48 -8.81 7.20
C ILE A 18 10.24 -9.15 8.05
N GLY A 19 10.04 -8.45 9.16
CA GLY A 19 8.89 -8.56 10.06
C GLY A 19 8.51 -7.18 10.63
N PRO A 20 7.33 -7.00 11.26
CA PRO A 20 6.81 -5.65 11.46
C PRO A 20 7.65 -4.75 12.37
N HIS A 21 8.30 -5.32 13.39
CA HIS A 21 8.99 -4.54 14.43
C HIS A 21 10.40 -5.04 14.77
N SER A 22 10.59 -6.35 14.92
CA SER A 22 11.89 -6.89 15.32
C SER A 22 12.98 -6.73 14.25
N SER A 23 12.63 -6.82 12.97
CA SER A 23 13.61 -6.63 11.89
C SER A 23 14.03 -5.18 11.72
N ASN A 24 13.12 -4.22 11.88
CA ASN A 24 13.45 -2.81 11.79
C ASN A 24 14.48 -2.43 12.87
N LEU A 25 14.30 -2.97 14.08
CA LEU A 25 15.26 -2.78 15.16
C LEU A 25 16.62 -3.41 14.83
N ILE A 26 16.65 -4.62 14.28
CA ILE A 26 17.89 -5.30 13.88
C ILE A 26 18.61 -4.53 12.77
N SER A 27 17.88 -4.10 11.74
CA SER A 27 18.43 -3.27 10.66
C SER A 27 18.99 -1.97 11.19
N GLU A 28 18.30 -1.31 12.11
CA GLU A 28 18.78 -0.06 12.70
C GLU A 28 20.06 -0.29 13.53
N ILE A 29 20.16 -1.36 14.32
CA ILE A 29 21.40 -1.70 15.06
C ILE A 29 22.59 -1.87 14.11
N ILE A 30 22.38 -2.57 12.98
CA ILE A 30 23.42 -2.76 11.96
C ILE A 30 23.82 -1.42 11.35
N LEU A 31 22.84 -0.62 10.89
CA LEU A 31 23.09 0.65 10.22
C LEU A 31 23.72 1.70 11.14
N VAL A 32 23.41 1.70 12.44
CA VAL A 32 24.10 2.54 13.44
C VAL A 32 25.58 2.15 13.58
N THR A 33 25.92 0.87 13.39
CA THR A 33 27.33 0.45 13.43
C THR A 33 28.07 0.94 12.19
N VAL A 34 27.44 0.87 11.01
CA VAL A 34 27.94 1.50 9.78
C VAL A 34 28.10 3.00 9.96
N ASP A 35 27.14 3.65 10.63
CA ASP A 35 27.19 5.10 10.86
C ASP A 35 28.40 5.52 11.68
N ASN A 36 28.74 4.75 12.70
CA ASN A 36 29.92 4.99 13.53
C ASN A 36 31.21 4.94 12.71
N GLU A 37 31.35 3.98 11.80
CA GLU A 37 32.52 3.88 10.93
C GLU A 37 32.57 5.03 9.92
N LEU A 38 31.46 5.41 9.29
CA LEU A 38 31.43 6.56 8.37
C LEU A 38 31.77 7.88 9.07
N THR A 39 31.30 8.05 10.32
CA THR A 39 31.63 9.22 11.14
C THR A 39 33.13 9.27 11.46
N LYS A 40 33.78 8.13 11.74
CA LYS A 40 35.23 8.04 11.94
C LYS A 40 36.03 8.42 10.68
N HIS A 41 35.49 8.15 9.49
CA HIS A 41 36.06 8.60 8.22
C HIS A 41 35.86 10.12 7.97
N GLY A 42 35.17 10.82 8.87
CA GLY A 42 34.99 12.27 8.84
C GLY A 42 33.76 12.75 8.07
N PHE A 43 32.89 11.85 7.60
CA PHE A 43 31.71 12.24 6.84
C PHE A 43 30.62 12.84 7.71
N LYS A 44 29.96 13.87 7.20
CA LYS A 44 28.74 14.44 7.76
C LYS A 44 27.59 14.20 6.79
N TYR A 45 26.56 13.51 7.25
CA TYR A 45 25.44 13.11 6.42
C TYR A 45 24.17 12.97 7.27
N ILE A 46 23.04 12.87 6.58
CA ILE A 46 21.73 12.58 7.17
C ILE A 46 21.32 11.19 6.70
N ARG A 47 20.87 10.34 7.62
CA ARG A 47 20.28 9.04 7.30
C ARG A 47 18.81 9.00 7.73
N ASN A 48 17.95 8.46 6.87
CA ASN A 48 16.57 8.14 7.19
C ASN A 48 16.29 6.67 6.79
N ILE A 49 16.16 5.78 7.77
CA ILE A 49 16.09 4.33 7.56
C ILE A 49 17.32 3.86 6.75
N ASP A 50 17.15 3.48 5.49
CA ASP A 50 18.21 3.00 4.59
C ASP A 50 18.73 4.08 3.62
N ASP A 51 18.13 5.28 3.61
CA ASP A 51 18.51 6.37 2.72
C ASP A 51 19.57 7.27 3.35
N TYR A 52 20.72 7.41 2.68
CA TYR A 52 21.84 8.28 3.08
C TYR A 52 21.91 9.53 2.18
N THR A 53 22.08 10.71 2.79
CA THR A 53 22.32 11.99 2.09
C THR A 53 23.55 12.67 2.68
N CYS A 54 24.66 12.67 1.92
CA CYS A 54 25.92 13.31 2.30
C CYS A 54 26.19 14.54 1.41
N TYR A 55 26.68 15.62 2.03
CA TYR A 55 27.06 16.85 1.32
C TYR A 55 28.57 17.02 1.42
N VAL A 56 29.22 17.15 0.26
CA VAL A 56 30.68 17.20 0.08
C VAL A 56 31.04 18.24 -0.97
N GLU A 57 32.29 18.73 -0.96
CA GLU A 57 32.71 19.85 -1.81
C GLU A 57 33.07 19.40 -3.23
N THR A 58 33.52 18.16 -3.38
CA THR A 58 34.07 17.63 -4.64
C THR A 58 33.43 16.30 -5.04
N TYR A 59 33.52 15.97 -6.33
CA TYR A 59 33.04 14.68 -6.84
C TYR A 59 33.88 13.53 -6.25
N GLU A 60 35.18 13.75 -6.07
CA GLU A 60 36.13 12.81 -5.50
C GLU A 60 35.79 12.46 -4.04
N GLU A 61 35.34 13.44 -3.24
CA GLU A 61 34.83 13.19 -1.89
C GLU A 61 33.51 12.40 -1.90
N ALA A 62 32.65 12.65 -2.89
CA ALA A 62 31.39 11.90 -3.04
C ALA A 62 31.66 10.44 -3.40
N ASP A 63 32.59 10.18 -4.33
CA ASP A 63 33.06 8.82 -4.66
C ASP A 63 33.66 8.12 -3.43
N ARG A 64 34.46 8.85 -2.64
CA ARG A 64 35.03 8.32 -1.40
C ARG A 64 33.95 7.94 -0.39
N PHE A 65 32.89 8.73 -0.27
CA PHE A 65 31.75 8.39 0.57
C PHE A 65 31.08 7.09 0.09
N PHE A 66 30.83 6.95 -1.21
CA PHE A 66 30.24 5.74 -1.78
C PHE A 66 31.09 4.49 -1.55
N LEU A 67 32.41 4.59 -1.75
CA LEU A 67 33.34 3.48 -1.53
C LEU A 67 33.32 3.02 -0.08
N ASN A 68 33.50 3.95 0.87
CA ASN A 68 33.50 3.61 2.30
C ASN A 68 32.15 3.05 2.76
N LEU A 69 31.03 3.65 2.31
CA LEU A 69 29.70 3.14 2.62
C LEU A 69 29.49 1.72 2.08
N ALA A 70 29.92 1.44 0.84
CA ALA A 70 29.81 0.11 0.26
C ALA A 70 30.68 -0.92 0.98
N GLU A 71 31.91 -0.55 1.38
CA GLU A 71 32.81 -1.42 2.16
C GLU A 71 32.24 -1.76 3.53
N GLU A 72 31.70 -0.76 4.25
CA GLU A 72 31.11 -0.96 5.58
C GLU A 72 29.82 -1.79 5.51
N LEU A 73 28.94 -1.53 4.54
CA LEU A 73 27.72 -2.33 4.32
C LEU A 73 28.05 -3.80 4.01
N LYS A 74 29.10 -4.04 3.20
CA LYS A 74 29.50 -5.38 2.78
C LYS A 74 29.91 -6.27 3.95
N LYS A 75 30.42 -5.71 5.06
CA LYS A 75 30.74 -6.46 6.30
C LYS A 75 29.52 -7.17 6.89
N TYR A 76 28.31 -6.70 6.57
CA TYR A 76 27.04 -7.25 7.01
C TYR A 76 26.24 -7.88 5.87
N GLU A 77 26.90 -8.20 4.75
CA GLU A 77 26.26 -8.73 3.53
C GLU A 77 25.19 -7.81 2.93
N LEU A 78 25.23 -6.52 3.27
CA LEU A 78 24.36 -5.49 2.68
C LEU A 78 25.02 -4.91 1.44
N VAL A 79 24.21 -4.57 0.44
CA VAL A 79 24.68 -4.05 -0.85
C VAL A 79 23.99 -2.73 -1.16
N LEU A 80 24.78 -1.77 -1.62
CA LEU A 80 24.31 -0.47 -2.07
C LEU A 80 23.55 -0.61 -3.38
N ASN A 81 22.36 0.01 -3.46
CA ASN A 81 21.54 -0.04 -4.66
C ASN A 81 22.05 0.94 -5.72
N SER A 82 22.93 0.45 -6.61
CA SER A 82 23.57 1.25 -7.66
C SER A 82 22.59 1.97 -8.60
N LYS A 83 21.34 1.51 -8.74
CA LYS A 83 20.32 2.22 -9.53
C LYS A 83 19.74 3.43 -8.82
N LYS A 84 19.72 3.43 -7.48
CA LYS A 84 19.18 4.54 -6.67
C LYS A 84 20.27 5.52 -6.22
N SER A 85 21.50 5.02 -6.08
CA SER A 85 22.65 5.77 -5.65
C SER A 85 23.18 6.69 -6.74
N LYS A 86 23.27 7.99 -6.45
CA LYS A 86 23.68 9.02 -7.41
C LYS A 86 24.44 10.16 -6.73
N ILE A 87 25.44 10.68 -7.43
CA ILE A 87 26.08 11.95 -7.13
C ILE A 87 25.36 13.02 -7.93
N ILE A 88 24.87 14.07 -7.26
CA ILE A 88 24.08 15.10 -7.90
C ILE A 88 24.77 16.45 -7.66
N PRO A 89 25.16 17.19 -8.72
CA PRO A 89 25.73 18.52 -8.57
C PRO A 89 24.66 19.50 -8.07
N LEU A 90 25.06 20.40 -7.17
CA LEU A 90 24.25 21.51 -6.69
C LEU A 90 24.38 22.74 -7.62
N PRO A 91 23.36 23.63 -7.68
CA PRO A 91 22.15 23.65 -6.86
C PRO A 91 21.07 22.66 -7.32
N LEU A 92 20.28 22.16 -6.36
CA LEU A 92 19.07 21.37 -6.62
C LEU A 92 17.81 22.19 -6.35
N ALA A 93 16.78 21.97 -7.17
CA ALA A 93 15.47 22.54 -6.91
C ALA A 93 14.90 22.01 -5.58
N SER A 94 14.29 22.88 -4.78
CA SER A 94 13.75 22.57 -3.44
C SER A 94 12.62 21.52 -3.44
N VAL A 95 11.99 21.25 -4.58
CA VAL A 95 10.92 20.26 -4.75
C VAL A 95 11.30 19.33 -5.89
N LYS A 96 10.93 18.05 -5.80
CA LYS A 96 11.02 17.13 -6.93
C LYS A 96 10.42 17.80 -8.17
N ASN A 97 11.20 17.89 -9.25
CA ASN A 97 10.86 18.63 -10.47
C ASN A 97 9.45 18.31 -10.98
N TRP A 98 9.03 17.04 -10.88
CA TRP A 98 7.71 16.60 -11.34
C TRP A 98 6.53 17.19 -10.55
N VAL A 99 6.65 17.46 -9.25
CA VAL A 99 5.55 18.04 -8.44
C VAL A 99 5.27 19.45 -8.93
N THR A 100 6.34 20.22 -9.15
CA THR A 100 6.27 21.57 -9.70
C THR A 100 5.69 21.56 -11.11
N LYS A 101 6.12 20.62 -11.96
CA LYS A 101 5.56 20.42 -13.31
C LYS A 101 4.05 20.16 -13.28
N LEU A 102 3.57 19.25 -12.41
CA LEU A 102 2.13 18.97 -12.28
C LEU A 102 1.34 20.17 -11.77
N ASN A 103 1.86 20.91 -10.78
CA ASN A 103 1.17 22.09 -10.24
C ASN A 103 1.13 23.28 -11.21
N HIS A 104 2.12 23.38 -12.10
CA HIS A 104 2.13 24.39 -13.16
C HIS A 104 1.31 24.01 -14.40
N PHE A 105 0.73 22.81 -14.44
CA PHE A 105 -0.18 22.47 -15.52
C PHE A 105 -1.40 23.39 -15.50
N ASN A 106 -1.57 24.17 -16.56
CA ASN A 106 -2.63 25.17 -16.63
C ASN A 106 -3.87 24.61 -17.33
N PHE A 107 -4.98 24.52 -16.59
CA PHE A 107 -6.29 24.20 -17.14
C PHE A 107 -6.90 25.45 -17.82
N THR A 108 -6.45 25.72 -19.05
CA THR A 108 -6.73 26.95 -19.80
C THR A 108 -8.22 27.20 -20.03
N ASN A 109 -8.99 26.14 -20.31
CA ASN A 109 -10.44 26.23 -20.57
C ASN A 109 -11.26 25.71 -19.39
N SER A 110 -11.08 26.32 -18.23
CA SER A 110 -11.82 26.00 -17.00
C SER A 110 -12.77 27.13 -16.58
N TYR A 111 -13.68 26.83 -15.66
CA TYR A 111 -14.61 27.78 -15.04
C TYR A 111 -14.81 27.40 -13.57
N ILE A 112 -15.58 28.17 -12.81
CA ILE A 112 -15.78 27.91 -11.38
C ILE A 112 -17.19 27.35 -11.13
N VAL A 113 -17.27 26.26 -10.38
CA VAL A 113 -18.52 25.68 -9.87
C VAL A 113 -18.32 25.37 -8.39
N ASN A 114 -19.18 25.91 -7.51
CA ASN A 114 -19.10 25.71 -6.06
C ASN A 114 -17.69 25.95 -5.48
N PHE A 115 -17.05 27.06 -5.86
CA PHE A 115 -15.69 27.43 -5.46
C PHE A 115 -14.59 26.46 -5.92
N LYS A 116 -14.90 25.49 -6.77
CA LYS A 116 -13.94 24.57 -7.39
C LYS A 116 -13.74 24.91 -8.86
N GLN A 117 -12.51 24.76 -9.33
CA GLN A 117 -12.20 24.82 -10.76
C GLN A 117 -12.81 23.61 -11.46
N ALA A 118 -13.74 23.85 -12.37
CA ALA A 118 -14.36 22.87 -13.23
C ALA A 118 -13.47 22.59 -14.45
N ILE A 119 -13.16 21.32 -14.66
CA ILE A 119 -12.25 20.88 -15.73
C ILE A 119 -13.07 20.25 -16.86
N ARG A 120 -12.87 20.76 -18.09
CA ARG A 120 -13.46 20.19 -19.30
C ARG A 120 -12.72 18.91 -19.72
N VAL A 121 -13.40 18.01 -20.43
CA VAL A 121 -12.86 16.73 -20.90
C VAL A 121 -11.50 16.89 -21.61
N LYS A 122 -11.37 17.88 -22.50
CA LYS A 122 -10.13 18.13 -23.25
C LYS A 122 -8.95 18.44 -22.33
N GLU A 123 -9.15 19.31 -21.34
CA GLU A 123 -8.11 19.71 -20.39
C GLU A 123 -7.77 18.55 -19.44
N LEU A 124 -8.78 17.79 -19.02
CA LEU A 124 -8.59 16.59 -18.19
C LEU A 124 -7.76 15.53 -18.92
N LYS A 125 -8.05 15.28 -20.21
CA LYS A 125 -7.26 14.38 -21.04
C LYS A 125 -5.81 14.85 -21.13
N GLY A 126 -5.58 16.12 -21.46
CA GLY A 126 -4.24 16.69 -21.52
C GLY A 126 -3.47 16.56 -20.21
N PHE A 127 -4.13 16.75 -19.07
CA PHE A 127 -3.50 16.60 -17.76
C PHE A 127 -3.14 15.14 -17.44
N ILE A 128 -4.03 14.18 -17.74
CA ILE A 128 -3.76 12.76 -17.48
C ILE A 128 -2.65 12.26 -18.41
N ASP A 129 -2.70 12.61 -19.69
CA ASP A 129 -1.66 12.25 -20.66
C ASP A 129 -0.30 12.80 -20.19
N PHE A 130 -0.25 14.08 -19.79
CA PHE A 130 0.94 14.70 -19.20
C PHE A 130 1.44 14.00 -17.93
N ALA A 131 0.55 13.61 -17.02
CA ALA A 131 0.93 12.91 -15.80
C ALA A 131 1.48 11.50 -16.07
N ILE A 132 0.96 10.80 -17.09
CA ILE A 132 1.46 9.49 -17.51
C ILE A 132 2.84 9.64 -18.16
N GLU A 133 3.01 10.58 -19.09
CA GLU A 133 4.31 10.88 -19.72
C GLU A 133 5.36 11.22 -18.66
N LEU A 134 5.02 12.13 -17.74
CA LEU A 134 5.91 12.53 -16.66
C LEU A 134 6.27 11.36 -15.73
N MET A 135 5.33 10.44 -15.48
CA MET A 135 5.60 9.24 -14.69
C MET A 135 6.61 8.33 -15.40
N LEU A 136 6.46 8.13 -16.71
CA LEU A 136 7.38 7.32 -17.49
C LEU A 136 8.79 7.94 -17.56
N ASP A 137 8.88 9.26 -17.72
CA ASP A 137 10.15 10.01 -17.75
C ASP A 137 10.90 9.96 -16.41
N GLU A 138 10.19 9.90 -15.29
CA GLU A 138 10.76 9.89 -13.94
C GLU A 138 10.92 8.45 -13.40
N ASN A 139 11.39 7.53 -14.25
CA ASN A 139 11.64 6.11 -13.94
C ASN A 139 10.42 5.34 -13.42
N SER A 140 9.24 5.64 -13.97
CA SER A 140 7.97 5.05 -13.55
C SER A 140 7.63 5.30 -12.07
N ASP A 141 7.95 6.49 -11.55
CA ASP A 141 7.60 6.88 -10.18
C ASP A 141 6.07 6.98 -10.00
N ALA A 142 5.52 5.92 -9.41
CA ALA A 142 4.11 5.74 -9.05
C ALA A 142 3.50 6.93 -8.29
N SER A 143 4.31 7.68 -7.54
CA SER A 143 3.82 8.81 -6.75
C SER A 143 3.31 9.98 -7.61
N ILE A 144 3.70 10.05 -8.88
CA ILE A 144 3.26 11.06 -9.84
C ILE A 144 1.76 10.88 -10.15
N LEU A 145 1.34 9.66 -10.47
CA LEU A 145 -0.09 9.37 -10.69
C LEU A 145 -0.90 9.54 -9.41
N ASN A 146 -0.35 9.15 -8.26
CA ASN A 146 -0.99 9.38 -6.96
C ASN A 146 -1.28 10.88 -6.73
N TYR A 147 -0.30 11.73 -7.02
CA TYR A 147 -0.43 13.17 -6.86
C TYR A 147 -1.40 13.78 -7.89
N ALA A 148 -1.35 13.33 -9.14
CA ALA A 148 -2.26 13.77 -10.19
C ALA A 148 -3.73 13.48 -9.83
N ILE A 149 -4.02 12.27 -9.32
CA ILE A 149 -5.35 11.90 -8.83
C ILE A 149 -5.80 12.82 -7.68
N LYS A 150 -4.90 13.14 -6.75
CA LYS A 150 -5.18 14.09 -5.66
C LYS A 150 -5.45 15.51 -6.14
N ILE A 151 -4.78 15.98 -7.19
CA ILE A 151 -5.08 17.27 -7.82
C ILE A 151 -6.51 17.24 -8.36
N ILE A 152 -6.87 16.23 -9.14
CA ILE A 152 -8.21 16.12 -9.76
C ILE A 152 -9.32 15.92 -8.72
N SER A 153 -9.05 15.22 -7.62
CA SER A 153 -9.97 15.07 -6.48
C SER A 153 -10.49 16.42 -5.95
N ASN A 154 -9.69 17.48 -6.05
CA ASN A 154 -10.05 18.83 -5.60
C ASN A 154 -10.77 19.67 -6.66
N LYS A 155 -11.04 19.12 -7.84
CA LYS A 155 -11.62 19.81 -9.00
C LYS A 155 -13.07 19.37 -9.20
N HIS A 156 -13.85 20.22 -9.87
CA HIS A 156 -15.21 19.88 -10.27
C HIS A 156 -15.19 19.19 -11.64
N LEU A 157 -15.91 18.07 -11.77
CA LEU A 157 -16.04 17.32 -13.01
C LEU A 157 -17.52 17.19 -13.38
N ASP A 158 -17.90 17.76 -14.53
CA ASP A 158 -19.22 17.55 -15.12
C ASP A 158 -19.37 16.14 -15.67
N ALA A 159 -20.60 15.75 -16.03
CA ALA A 159 -20.95 14.37 -16.40
C ALA A 159 -19.98 13.72 -17.40
N ASN A 160 -19.67 14.41 -18.51
CA ASN A 160 -18.76 13.88 -19.54
C ASN A 160 -17.32 13.78 -19.05
N ALA A 161 -16.83 14.77 -18.30
CA ALA A 161 -15.47 14.76 -17.75
C ALA A 161 -15.32 13.67 -16.69
N LYS A 162 -16.37 13.48 -15.87
CA LYS A 162 -16.45 12.45 -14.85
C LYS A 162 -16.48 11.04 -15.47
N ASP A 163 -17.30 10.81 -16.49
CA ASP A 163 -17.35 9.52 -17.20
C ASP A 163 -15.99 9.16 -17.81
N TYR A 164 -15.36 10.13 -18.50
CA TYR A 164 -14.00 9.96 -19.02
C TYR A 164 -12.98 9.68 -17.90
N TYR A 165 -13.01 10.47 -16.83
CA TYR A 165 -12.09 10.31 -15.69
C TYR A 165 -12.17 8.91 -15.10
N ILE A 166 -13.38 8.41 -14.82
CA ILE A 166 -13.56 7.11 -14.19
C ILE A 166 -13.04 6.00 -15.11
N LYS A 167 -13.33 6.04 -16.41
CA LYS A 167 -12.83 5.06 -17.37
C LYS A 167 -11.30 5.03 -17.40
N GLN A 168 -10.68 6.21 -17.39
CA GLN A 168 -9.23 6.34 -17.42
C GLN A 168 -8.59 5.85 -16.12
N ILE A 169 -9.13 6.23 -14.96
CA ILE A 169 -8.65 5.76 -13.66
C ILE A 169 -8.83 4.25 -13.53
N HIS A 170 -9.98 3.71 -13.95
CA HIS A 170 -10.21 2.28 -13.93
C HIS A 170 -9.18 1.51 -14.76
N HIS A 171 -8.87 2.00 -15.97
CA HIS A 171 -7.81 1.42 -16.78
C HIS A 171 -6.43 1.51 -16.11
N LEU A 172 -6.08 2.69 -15.57
CA LEU A 172 -4.81 2.91 -14.89
C LEU A 172 -4.64 2.00 -13.67
N VAL A 173 -5.69 1.76 -12.88
CA VAL A 173 -5.64 0.86 -11.72
C VAL A 173 -5.35 -0.58 -12.11
N LEU A 174 -5.89 -1.06 -13.23
CA LEU A 174 -5.62 -2.41 -13.73
C LEU A 174 -4.19 -2.56 -14.27
N LEU A 175 -3.57 -1.46 -14.71
CA LEU A 175 -2.16 -1.43 -15.07
C LEU A 175 -1.25 -1.27 -13.83
N TYR A 176 -1.70 -0.48 -12.86
CA TYR A 176 -0.95 0.00 -11.71
C TYR A 176 -1.75 -0.21 -10.41
N PRO A 177 -1.71 -1.43 -9.82
CA PRO A 177 -2.58 -1.80 -8.69
C PRO A 177 -2.36 -1.01 -7.41
N TYR A 178 -1.19 -0.38 -7.25
CA TYR A 178 -0.92 0.50 -6.11
C TYR A 178 -1.86 1.71 -6.04
N LEU A 179 -2.58 2.05 -7.13
CA LEU A 179 -3.56 3.13 -7.16
C LEU A 179 -4.89 2.78 -6.45
N ILE A 180 -5.14 1.50 -6.16
CA ILE A 180 -6.40 1.00 -5.57
C ILE A 180 -6.71 1.73 -4.26
N ASN A 181 -5.70 1.94 -3.41
CA ASN A 181 -5.86 2.58 -2.11
C ASN A 181 -6.32 4.05 -2.17
N LEU A 182 -6.20 4.71 -3.34
CA LEU A 182 -6.64 6.09 -3.54
C LEU A 182 -8.09 6.21 -3.99
N LEU A 183 -8.66 5.15 -4.56
CA LEU A 183 -9.92 5.26 -5.30
C LEU A 183 -11.05 5.76 -4.43
N GLU A 184 -11.15 5.28 -3.20
CA GLU A 184 -12.21 5.71 -2.30
C GLU A 184 -12.13 7.21 -1.99
N GLN A 185 -11.04 7.64 -1.37
CA GLN A 185 -10.89 8.99 -0.82
C GLN A 185 -10.68 10.06 -1.90
N HIS A 186 -10.14 9.69 -3.06
CA HIS A 186 -9.74 10.64 -4.10
C HIS A 186 -10.51 10.51 -5.42
N VAL A 187 -11.33 9.47 -5.58
CA VAL A 187 -12.11 9.26 -6.81
C VAL A 187 -13.60 9.08 -6.51
N PHE A 188 -13.97 8.12 -5.65
CA PHE A 188 -15.37 7.77 -5.37
C PHE A 188 -16.10 8.84 -4.57
N GLU A 189 -15.57 9.21 -3.40
CA GLU A 189 -16.19 10.19 -2.51
C GLU A 189 -16.18 11.62 -3.10
N PRO A 190 -15.05 12.15 -3.61
CA PRO A 190 -14.99 13.54 -4.09
C PRO A 190 -15.86 13.81 -5.31
N HIS A 191 -16.00 12.82 -6.20
CA HIS A 191 -16.79 12.94 -7.42
C HIS A 191 -18.18 12.31 -7.31
N LYS A 192 -18.53 11.78 -6.13
CA LYS A 192 -19.84 11.15 -5.82
C LYS A 192 -20.19 10.07 -6.85
N ILE A 193 -19.29 9.09 -7.01
CA ILE A 193 -19.46 8.00 -7.95
C ILE A 193 -20.56 7.06 -7.46
N SER A 194 -21.43 6.60 -8.36
CA SER A 194 -22.55 5.74 -7.99
C SER A 194 -22.09 4.33 -7.65
N GLY A 195 -22.79 3.67 -6.72
CA GLY A 195 -22.51 2.29 -6.31
C GLY A 195 -22.48 1.29 -7.47
N ASN A 196 -23.29 1.51 -8.51
CA ASN A 196 -23.27 0.67 -9.71
C ASN A 196 -21.95 0.72 -10.49
N ILE A 197 -21.30 1.88 -10.54
CA ILE A 197 -19.99 2.04 -11.19
C ILE A 197 -18.90 1.45 -10.28
N ILE A 198 -18.96 1.73 -8.98
CA ILE A 198 -18.03 1.17 -7.99
C ILE A 198 -18.09 -0.37 -8.02
N LYS A 199 -19.28 -0.96 -8.12
CA LYS A 199 -19.47 -2.42 -8.27
C LYS A 199 -18.74 -2.99 -9.48
N LYS A 200 -18.83 -2.32 -10.64
CA LYS A 200 -18.12 -2.77 -11.86
C LYS A 200 -16.61 -2.74 -11.67
N ILE A 201 -16.09 -1.63 -11.16
CA ILE A 201 -14.66 -1.45 -10.86
C ILE A 201 -14.19 -2.50 -9.85
N ALA A 202 -14.95 -2.73 -8.77
CA ALA A 202 -14.63 -3.73 -7.75
C ALA A 202 -14.58 -5.15 -8.34
N LYS A 203 -15.51 -5.51 -9.23
CA LYS A 203 -15.54 -6.82 -9.89
C LYS A 203 -14.29 -7.05 -10.75
N ASP A 204 -13.89 -6.06 -11.53
CA ASP A 204 -12.72 -6.14 -12.39
C ASP A 204 -11.41 -6.17 -11.57
N ILE A 205 -11.32 -5.36 -10.51
CA ILE A 205 -10.20 -5.35 -9.57
C ILE A 205 -10.09 -6.69 -8.82
N TYR A 206 -11.21 -7.28 -8.39
CA TYR A 206 -11.19 -8.59 -7.75
C TYR A 206 -10.67 -9.67 -8.71
N ALA A 207 -11.20 -9.72 -9.94
CA ALA A 207 -10.77 -10.70 -10.94
C ALA A 207 -9.28 -10.54 -11.28
N TYR A 208 -8.82 -9.29 -11.39
CA TYR A 208 -7.41 -8.96 -11.55
C TYR A 208 -6.56 -9.45 -10.36
N GLY A 209 -7.00 -9.18 -9.13
CA GLY A 209 -6.33 -9.58 -7.89
C GLY A 209 -6.14 -11.09 -7.81
N ILE A 210 -7.18 -11.87 -8.12
CA ILE A 210 -7.08 -13.34 -8.17
C ILE A 210 -6.08 -13.78 -9.24
N LYS A 211 -6.18 -13.26 -10.47
CA LYS A 211 -5.31 -13.63 -11.59
C LYS A 211 -3.84 -13.33 -11.32
N LYS A 212 -3.55 -12.21 -10.63
CA LYS A 212 -2.18 -11.74 -10.34
C LYS A 212 -1.69 -12.10 -8.93
N LYS A 213 -2.51 -12.77 -8.12
CA LYS A 213 -2.25 -13.04 -6.70
C LYS A 213 -1.98 -11.78 -5.86
N ILE A 214 -2.68 -10.69 -6.18
CA ILE A 214 -2.67 -9.43 -5.44
C ILE A 214 -3.91 -9.40 -4.55
N TYR A 215 -3.85 -10.06 -3.40
CA TYR A 215 -5.02 -10.27 -2.52
C TYR A 215 -5.48 -9.00 -1.81
N GLU A 216 -4.60 -8.00 -1.68
CA GLU A 216 -4.98 -6.64 -1.25
C GLU A 216 -6.05 -6.04 -2.18
N ALA A 217 -5.92 -6.25 -3.49
CA ALA A 217 -6.91 -5.79 -4.47
C ALA A 217 -8.28 -6.45 -4.25
N CYS A 218 -8.29 -7.77 -3.97
CA CYS A 218 -9.50 -8.50 -3.62
C CYS A 218 -10.13 -7.97 -2.33
N SER A 219 -9.30 -7.69 -1.32
CA SER A 219 -9.71 -7.12 -0.04
C SER A 219 -10.43 -5.77 -0.22
N TYR A 220 -9.85 -4.86 -1.00
CA TYR A 220 -10.49 -3.57 -1.32
C TYR A 220 -11.82 -3.74 -2.09
N ALA A 221 -11.87 -4.64 -3.07
CA ALA A 221 -13.08 -4.90 -3.84
C ALA A 221 -14.24 -5.38 -2.95
N ILE A 222 -13.98 -6.33 -2.04
CA ILE A 222 -14.98 -6.83 -1.10
C ILE A 222 -15.32 -5.76 -0.04
N TYR A 223 -14.33 -5.03 0.45
CA TYR A 223 -14.54 -3.91 1.38
C TYR A 223 -15.54 -2.88 0.82
N TRP A 224 -15.36 -2.45 -0.43
CA TRP A 224 -16.28 -1.52 -1.06
C TRP A 224 -17.68 -2.10 -1.23
N ALA A 225 -17.79 -3.40 -1.49
CA ALA A 225 -19.08 -4.09 -1.55
C ALA A 225 -19.83 -3.99 -0.21
N ILE A 226 -19.12 -4.15 0.91
CA ILE A 226 -19.69 -3.96 2.24
C ILE A 226 -20.05 -2.49 2.48
N LYS A 227 -19.13 -1.54 2.23
CA LYS A 227 -19.31 -0.10 2.53
C LYS A 227 -20.41 0.57 1.71
N TYR A 228 -20.43 0.34 0.40
CA TYR A 228 -21.40 0.94 -0.52
C TYR A 228 -22.64 0.07 -0.73
N ASP A 229 -22.78 -1.00 0.06
CA ASP A 229 -23.93 -1.89 0.12
C ASP A 229 -24.36 -2.47 -1.24
N PHE A 230 -23.44 -3.14 -1.92
CA PHE A 230 -23.74 -3.86 -3.16
C PHE A 230 -23.24 -5.30 -3.14
N ASN A 231 -24.00 -6.21 -3.77
CA ASN A 231 -23.54 -7.58 -3.98
C ASN A 231 -22.59 -7.63 -5.18
N ILE A 232 -21.34 -8.06 -4.97
CA ILE A 232 -20.30 -8.15 -6.02
C ILE A 232 -20.47 -9.37 -6.94
N GLU A 233 -21.36 -10.32 -6.59
CA GLU A 233 -21.69 -11.53 -7.37
C GLU A 233 -20.52 -12.49 -7.57
N ILE A 234 -19.62 -12.58 -6.59
CA ILE A 234 -18.49 -13.53 -6.61
C ILE A 234 -18.87 -14.78 -5.80
N LEU A 235 -19.02 -15.91 -6.51
CA LEU A 235 -19.35 -17.20 -5.90
C LEU A 235 -18.16 -17.83 -5.18
N THR A 236 -16.94 -17.55 -5.64
CA THR A 236 -15.70 -18.17 -5.17
C THR A 236 -15.04 -17.45 -3.98
N ASN A 237 -15.62 -16.34 -3.48
CA ASN A 237 -15.04 -15.48 -2.44
C ASN A 237 -14.44 -16.25 -1.24
N LYS A 238 -15.18 -17.21 -0.69
CA LYS A 238 -14.68 -18.07 0.39
C LYS A 238 -13.45 -18.86 -0.03
N GLN A 239 -13.54 -19.58 -1.15
CA GLN A 239 -12.45 -20.44 -1.60
C GLN A 239 -11.20 -19.63 -1.95
N ASP A 240 -11.39 -18.50 -2.62
CA ASP A 240 -10.31 -17.61 -3.03
C ASP A 240 -9.58 -17.03 -1.82
N SER A 241 -10.32 -16.59 -0.80
CA SER A 241 -9.73 -16.04 0.44
C SER A 241 -9.01 -17.10 1.27
N VAL A 242 -9.55 -18.31 1.39
CA VAL A 242 -8.85 -19.43 2.07
C VAL A 242 -7.56 -19.80 1.34
N ASN A 243 -7.59 -19.89 0.01
CA ASN A 243 -6.42 -20.21 -0.81
C ASN A 243 -5.35 -19.12 -0.81
N SER A 244 -5.72 -17.88 -0.49
CA SER A 244 -4.79 -16.75 -0.50
C SER A 244 -3.76 -16.78 0.63
N LEU A 245 -4.07 -17.47 1.74
CA LEU A 245 -3.30 -17.43 2.98
C LEU A 245 -3.09 -16.00 3.53
N ASP A 246 -3.96 -15.07 3.13
CA ASP A 246 -3.97 -13.66 3.54
C ASP A 246 -5.02 -13.43 4.62
N CYS A 247 -4.59 -13.00 5.81
CA CYS A 247 -5.47 -12.80 6.95
C CYS A 247 -6.51 -11.70 6.72
N ILE A 248 -6.14 -10.62 6.01
CA ILE A 248 -7.03 -9.48 5.77
C ILE A 248 -8.10 -9.87 4.76
N PHE A 249 -7.70 -10.53 3.67
CA PHE A 249 -8.65 -11.01 2.68
C PHE A 249 -9.63 -12.01 3.31
N LEU A 250 -9.13 -12.97 4.09
CA LEU A 250 -9.97 -13.93 4.81
C LEU A 250 -10.96 -13.27 5.76
N MET A 251 -10.50 -12.28 6.54
CA MET A 251 -11.35 -11.51 7.45
C MET A 251 -12.45 -10.75 6.70
N ILE A 252 -12.09 -9.99 5.67
CA ILE A 252 -13.06 -9.18 4.92
C ILE A 252 -14.06 -10.08 4.15
N SER A 253 -13.61 -11.22 3.62
CA SER A 253 -14.47 -12.21 2.98
C SER A 253 -15.48 -12.81 3.97
N TYR A 254 -15.07 -13.10 5.21
CA TYR A 254 -15.97 -13.54 6.28
C TYR A 254 -17.04 -12.48 6.58
N LEU A 255 -16.65 -11.21 6.75
CA LEU A 255 -17.63 -10.13 7.01
C LEU A 255 -18.63 -9.95 5.88
N TYR A 256 -18.16 -10.04 4.64
CA TYR A 256 -19.02 -10.00 3.47
C TYR A 256 -20.03 -11.15 3.44
N ASP A 257 -19.58 -12.39 3.59
CA ASP A 257 -20.47 -13.55 3.58
C ASP A 257 -21.44 -13.59 4.78
N LYS A 258 -21.02 -13.03 5.94
CA LYS A 258 -21.88 -12.80 7.11
C LYS A 258 -23.00 -11.81 6.78
N LYS A 259 -22.67 -10.65 6.19
CA LYS A 259 -23.65 -9.61 5.80
C LYS A 259 -24.68 -10.13 4.80
N TYR A 260 -24.27 -10.96 3.83
CA TYR A 260 -25.17 -11.54 2.83
C TYR A 260 -25.78 -12.91 3.25
N TYR A 261 -25.83 -13.19 4.55
CA TYR A 261 -26.57 -14.31 5.16
C TYR A 261 -26.26 -15.71 4.62
N LYS A 262 -25.02 -15.98 4.21
CA LYS A 262 -24.61 -17.34 3.81
C LYS A 262 -24.33 -18.21 5.06
N LYS A 263 -25.39 -18.60 5.77
CA LYS A 263 -25.31 -19.36 7.05
C LYS A 263 -24.43 -20.61 7.00
N ALA A 264 -24.39 -21.31 5.86
CA ALA A 264 -23.54 -22.48 5.66
C ALA A 264 -22.04 -22.14 5.77
N TYR A 265 -21.60 -21.03 5.18
CA TYR A 265 -20.19 -20.63 5.17
C TYR A 265 -19.70 -20.16 6.55
N LEU A 266 -20.60 -19.65 7.40
CA LEU A 266 -20.21 -19.22 8.75
C LEU A 266 -19.71 -20.37 9.61
N LYS A 267 -20.21 -21.59 9.40
CA LYS A 267 -19.68 -22.77 10.07
C LYS A 267 -18.30 -23.11 9.53
N ASP A 268 -18.14 -23.14 8.21
CA ASP A 268 -16.86 -23.42 7.56
C ASP A 268 -15.74 -22.45 8.00
N TYR A 269 -16.04 -21.15 8.08
CA TYR A 269 -15.08 -20.15 8.56
C TYR A 269 -14.68 -20.39 10.03
N LYS A 270 -15.63 -20.81 10.88
CA LYS A 270 -15.33 -21.16 12.29
C LYS A 270 -14.50 -22.42 12.40
N ASP A 271 -14.78 -23.43 11.60
CA ASP A 271 -14.03 -24.68 11.60
C ASP A 271 -12.59 -24.43 11.11
N LEU A 272 -12.40 -23.64 10.05
CA LEU A 272 -11.09 -23.17 9.59
C LEU A 272 -10.36 -22.36 10.69
N SER A 273 -11.05 -21.47 11.37
CA SER A 273 -10.48 -20.66 12.46
C SER A 273 -9.97 -21.54 13.61
N LYS A 274 -10.66 -22.62 13.95
CA LYS A 274 -10.22 -23.60 14.96
C LYS A 274 -8.98 -24.38 14.53
N GLU A 275 -8.84 -24.67 13.23
CA GLU A 275 -7.64 -25.29 12.67
C GLU A 275 -6.46 -24.31 12.72
N LEU A 276 -6.62 -23.11 12.15
CA LEU A 276 -5.59 -22.06 12.14
C LEU A 276 -5.14 -21.64 13.54
N LYS A 277 -6.03 -21.68 14.53
CA LYS A 277 -5.68 -21.41 15.93
C LYS A 277 -4.60 -22.35 16.48
N LYS A 278 -4.54 -23.61 16.01
CA LYS A 278 -3.56 -24.59 16.50
C LYS A 278 -2.17 -24.35 15.91
N ASP A 279 -2.12 -23.99 14.64
CA ASP A 279 -0.87 -24.02 13.87
C ASP A 279 -0.31 -22.62 13.57
N ASP A 280 -1.15 -21.59 13.42
CA ASP A 280 -0.77 -20.27 12.87
C ASP A 280 -1.53 -19.09 13.52
N PHE A 281 -1.78 -19.14 14.84
CA PHE A 281 -2.58 -18.12 15.52
C PHE A 281 -2.05 -16.70 15.28
N ASP A 282 -0.74 -16.47 15.41
CA ASP A 282 -0.14 -15.13 15.26
C ASP A 282 -0.34 -14.54 13.86
N LYS A 283 -0.38 -15.39 12.82
CA LYS A 283 -0.58 -14.95 11.45
C LYS A 283 -2.04 -14.57 11.16
N TYR A 284 -2.99 -15.31 11.75
CA TYR A 284 -4.42 -15.15 11.49
C TYR A 284 -5.20 -14.60 12.68
N TRP A 285 -4.51 -13.99 13.66
CA TRP A 285 -5.08 -13.63 14.96
C TRP A 285 -6.35 -12.78 14.80
N LEU A 286 -6.37 -11.85 13.84
CA LEU A 286 -7.51 -10.96 13.60
C LEU A 286 -8.74 -11.74 13.11
N PHE A 287 -8.54 -12.63 12.13
CA PHE A 287 -9.61 -13.48 11.63
C PHE A 287 -10.11 -14.44 12.73
N ILE A 288 -9.20 -15.05 13.48
CA ILE A 288 -9.54 -15.99 14.55
C ILE A 288 -10.33 -15.28 15.66
N TYR A 289 -9.84 -14.12 16.07
CA TYR A 289 -10.46 -13.28 17.10
C TYR A 289 -11.88 -12.84 16.73
N GLU A 290 -12.13 -12.53 15.46
CA GLU A 290 -13.45 -12.05 15.01
C GLU A 290 -14.44 -13.18 14.71
N THR A 291 -13.97 -14.39 14.42
CA THR A 291 -14.83 -15.55 14.11
C THR A 291 -15.21 -16.40 15.32
N LEU A 292 -14.32 -16.54 16.31
CA LEU A 292 -14.53 -17.40 17.47
C LEU A 292 -15.15 -16.64 18.66
N PRO A 293 -15.98 -17.32 19.46
CA PRO A 293 -16.44 -16.76 20.73
C PRO A 293 -15.29 -16.70 21.76
N TRP A 294 -15.42 -15.82 22.75
CA TRP A 294 -14.42 -15.65 23.82
C TRP A 294 -14.10 -16.96 24.57
N THR A 295 -15.04 -17.91 24.65
CA THR A 295 -14.84 -19.23 25.27
C THR A 295 -13.81 -20.09 24.56
N GLU A 296 -13.59 -19.82 23.27
CA GLU A 296 -12.67 -20.56 22.40
C GLU A 296 -11.35 -19.81 22.15
N LEU A 297 -11.15 -18.65 22.77
CA LEU A 297 -9.88 -17.91 22.73
C LEU A 297 -9.04 -18.19 23.98
N THR A 298 -7.71 -18.03 23.89
CA THR A 298 -6.80 -18.18 25.04
C THR A 298 -6.27 -16.82 25.49
N ASP A 299 -5.72 -16.79 26.71
CA ASP A 299 -4.91 -15.70 27.23
C ASP A 299 -5.59 -14.32 27.17
N ASN A 300 -4.82 -13.30 26.79
CA ASN A 300 -5.28 -11.92 26.71
C ASN A 300 -6.43 -11.74 25.71
N TYR A 301 -6.43 -12.48 24.60
CA TYR A 301 -7.49 -12.39 23.58
C TYR A 301 -8.86 -12.78 24.13
N ARG A 302 -8.92 -13.77 25.03
CA ARG A 302 -10.16 -14.13 25.73
C ARG A 302 -10.68 -12.98 26.59
N THR A 303 -9.81 -12.34 27.35
CA THR A 303 -10.17 -11.20 28.22
C THR A 303 -10.63 -10.01 27.40
N ILE A 304 -9.92 -9.70 26.31
CA ILE A 304 -10.26 -8.60 25.39
C ILE A 304 -11.65 -8.84 24.77
N LYS A 305 -11.92 -10.05 24.26
CA LYS A 305 -13.22 -10.38 23.65
C LYS A 305 -14.36 -10.40 24.67
N LYS A 306 -14.10 -10.82 25.91
CA LYS A 306 -15.09 -10.81 27.00
C LYS A 306 -15.51 -9.38 27.39
N ASN A 307 -14.67 -8.39 27.13
CA ASN A 307 -14.97 -6.96 27.34
C ASN A 307 -15.60 -6.31 26.10
N ASP A 308 -16.17 -7.10 25.17
CA ASP A 308 -16.86 -6.65 23.95
C ASP A 308 -16.02 -5.75 23.03
N LEU A 309 -14.69 -5.89 23.07
CA LEU A 309 -13.79 -5.18 22.15
C LEU A 309 -13.78 -5.87 20.79
N SER A 310 -13.92 -5.10 19.72
CA SER A 310 -13.76 -5.56 18.34
C SER A 310 -12.73 -4.68 17.63
N PHE A 311 -11.97 -5.29 16.72
CA PHE A 311 -11.03 -4.60 15.84
C PHE A 311 -11.70 -4.20 14.52
N ILE A 312 -13.00 -4.43 14.40
CA ILE A 312 -13.83 -4.02 13.25
C ILE A 312 -14.68 -2.83 13.69
N LYS A 313 -14.76 -1.80 12.85
CA LYS A 313 -15.62 -0.64 13.13
C LYS A 313 -17.09 -1.08 13.20
N PRO A 314 -17.90 -0.49 14.10
CA PRO A 314 -19.30 -0.88 14.27
C PRO A 314 -20.12 -0.88 12.99
N GLU A 315 -19.86 0.04 12.07
CA GLU A 315 -20.52 0.16 10.75
C GLU A 315 -20.33 -1.05 9.82
N PHE A 316 -19.32 -1.89 10.08
CA PHE A 316 -19.05 -3.13 9.34
C PHE A 316 -19.42 -4.40 10.11
N ASN A 317 -19.83 -4.27 11.37
CA ASN A 317 -20.35 -5.37 12.18
C ASN A 317 -21.85 -5.55 11.90
N GLY A 318 -22.14 -6.12 10.73
CA GLY A 318 -23.49 -6.53 10.32
C GLY A 318 -24.09 -7.61 11.21
#